data_AF-A0A1H9JGI4-F1
#
_entry.id   AF-A0A1H9JGI4-F1
#
_cell.length_a   1.000
_cell.length_b   1.000
_cell.length_c   1.000
_cell.angle_alpha   90.00
_cell.angle_beta   90.00
_cell.angle_gamma   90.00
#
_symmetry.space_group_name_H-M   'P 1'
#
loop_
_entity.id
_entity.type
_entity.pdbx_description
1 polymer ?
#
loop_
_entity_poly.entity_id
_entity_poly.type
_entity_poly.pdbx_seq_one_letter_code
_entity_poly.pdbx_strand_id
1 'polypeptide(L)'
;MLKTITGPATFSLNATDSSAFVEARSVIKTPTETGYDTVGEPLRLSNFGAQSPMPVALAPGLYRVFVEFTVIENQNGGRYDYRYAVNGTDLFTSHGDVNTSADPHDTRVAQQDFLLVVKPAGQS
;
A
#
# COMPACT_ATOMS: atom_id res chain seq x y z
N MET A 1 -4.60 3.37 13.18
CA MET A 1 -5.24 2.03 13.29
C MET A 1 -4.19 1.00 13.70
N LEU A 2 -4.52 -0.05 14.45
CA LEU A 2 -3.60 -1.15 14.82
C LEU A 2 -3.99 -2.43 14.07
N LYS A 3 -3.01 -3.14 13.52
CA LYS A 3 -3.16 -4.43 12.82
C LYS A 3 -2.17 -5.43 13.39
N THR A 4 -2.52 -6.71 13.39
CA THR A 4 -1.69 -7.77 13.96
C THR A 4 -1.60 -8.92 12.97
N ILE A 5 -0.38 -9.43 12.74
CA ILE A 5 -0.11 -10.60 11.90
C ILE A 5 0.83 -11.56 12.63
N THR A 6 0.93 -12.78 12.12
CA THR A 6 1.81 -13.83 12.65
C THR A 6 2.75 -14.33 11.56
N GLY A 7 4.04 -14.48 11.87
CA GLY A 7 5.06 -14.95 10.93
C GLY A 7 5.56 -13.87 9.97
N PRO A 8 6.32 -14.26 8.91
CA PRO A 8 6.81 -13.28 7.93
C PRO A 8 5.66 -12.55 7.26
N ALA A 9 5.88 -11.28 6.93
CA ALA A 9 4.88 -10.40 6.37
C ALA A 9 5.02 -10.35 4.85
N THR A 10 4.01 -10.80 4.11
CA THR A 10 3.95 -10.61 2.66
C THR A 10 3.08 -9.40 2.36
N PHE A 11 3.63 -8.45 1.61
CA PHE A 11 2.95 -7.20 1.29
C PHE A 11 2.66 -7.16 -0.21
N SER A 12 1.48 -6.70 -0.60
CA SER A 12 1.15 -6.53 -2.02
C SER A 12 0.38 -5.23 -2.28
N LEU A 13 0.63 -4.65 -3.45
CA LEU A 13 -0.08 -3.51 -4.02
C LEU A 13 -0.67 -3.95 -5.35
N ASN A 14 -1.99 -3.99 -5.43
CA ASN A 14 -2.68 -4.47 -6.62
C ASN A 14 -3.57 -3.38 -7.21
N ALA A 15 -3.51 -3.20 -8.53
CA ALA A 15 -4.56 -2.56 -9.32
C ALA A 15 -5.33 -3.67 -10.03
N THR A 16 -6.61 -3.85 -9.70
CA THR A 16 -7.38 -5.00 -10.19
C THR A 16 -8.17 -4.71 -11.47
N ASP A 17 -8.69 -3.49 -11.63
CA ASP A 17 -9.47 -3.08 -12.81
C ASP A 17 -9.23 -1.60 -13.18
N SER A 18 -7.99 -1.13 -13.01
CA SER A 18 -7.69 0.28 -13.25
C SER A 18 -7.59 0.55 -14.75
N SER A 19 -8.28 1.57 -15.25
CA SER A 19 -8.07 2.18 -16.60
C SER A 19 -7.52 3.62 -16.50
N ALA A 20 -7.43 4.14 -15.28
CA ALA A 20 -6.71 5.36 -14.92
C ALA A 20 -5.20 5.11 -14.72
N PHE A 21 -4.35 6.12 -15.01
CA PHE A 21 -2.95 6.06 -14.60
C PHE A 21 -2.85 6.15 -13.07
N VAL A 22 -1.95 5.35 -12.51
CA VAL A 22 -1.82 5.20 -11.07
C VAL A 22 -0.35 5.18 -10.73
N GLU A 23 0.00 5.96 -9.72
CA GLU A 23 1.20 5.72 -8.94
C GLU A 23 0.83 5.40 -7.49
N ALA A 24 1.22 4.23 -6.98
CA ALA A 24 1.08 3.90 -5.58
C ALA A 24 2.43 3.57 -4.97
N ARG A 25 2.60 3.91 -3.69
CA ARG A 25 3.81 3.65 -2.93
C ARG A 25 3.47 3.20 -1.51
N SER A 26 4.15 2.18 -1.02
CA SER A 26 4.10 1.81 0.40
C SER A 26 5.51 1.77 1.00
N VAL A 27 5.64 2.26 2.22
CA VAL A 27 6.88 2.25 3.01
C VAL A 27 6.58 1.67 4.39
N ILE A 28 7.37 0.68 4.77
CA ILE A 28 7.32 0.07 6.11
C ILE A 28 8.43 0.69 6.93
N LYS A 29 8.13 1.11 8.15
CA LYS A 29 9.11 1.69 9.07
C LYS A 29 9.12 0.97 10.41
N THR A 30 10.31 0.86 11.00
CA THR A 30 10.52 0.35 12.35
C THR A 30 10.90 1.51 13.27
N PRO A 31 10.39 1.56 14.52
CA PRO A 31 10.84 2.57 15.49
C PRO A 31 12.32 2.37 15.84
N THR A 32 13.01 3.47 16.07
CA THR A 32 14.38 3.56 16.58
C THR A 32 14.43 4.51 17.77
N GLU A 33 15.58 4.63 18.44
CA GLU A 33 15.74 5.55 19.59
C GLU A 33 15.47 7.02 19.22
N THR A 34 15.74 7.40 17.97
CA THR A 34 15.65 8.79 17.49
C THR A 34 14.49 9.03 16.52
N GLY A 35 13.72 8.00 16.15
CA GLY A 35 12.62 8.14 15.19
C GLY A 35 12.20 6.83 14.55
N TYR A 36 12.25 6.80 13.21
CA TYR A 36 11.79 5.66 12.40
C TYR A 36 12.71 5.44 11.20
N ASP A 37 13.16 4.19 11.01
CA ASP A 37 13.94 3.76 9.85
C ASP A 37 13.09 2.94 8.88
N THR A 38 13.40 3.04 7.57
CA THR A 38 12.72 2.26 6.53
C THR A 38 13.18 0.82 6.53
N VAL A 39 12.24 -0.12 6.43
CA VAL A 39 12.50 -1.55 6.36
C VAL A 39 12.25 -2.05 4.94
N GLY A 40 13.28 -2.63 4.33
CA GLY A 40 13.22 -3.12 2.95
C GLY A 40 13.04 -2.00 1.93
N GLU A 41 12.74 -2.40 0.69
CA GLU A 41 12.46 -1.45 -0.38
C GLU A 41 10.99 -1.01 -0.37
N PRO A 42 10.68 0.25 -0.70
CA PRO A 42 9.32 0.69 -0.91
C PRO A 42 8.64 -0.11 -2.04
N LEU A 43 7.44 -0.60 -1.79
CA LEU A 43 6.61 -1.15 -2.87
C LEU A 43 6.12 -0.01 -3.74
N ARG A 44 6.17 -0.19 -5.05
CA ARG A 44 5.73 0.80 -6.03
C ARG A 44 4.87 0.16 -7.09
N LEU A 45 3.75 0.79 -7.39
CA LEU A 45 2.89 0.48 -8.51
C LEU A 45 2.98 1.67 -9.47
N SER A 46 3.44 1.46 -10.70
CA SER A 46 3.40 2.47 -11.75
C SER A 46 2.81 1.83 -13.01
N ASN A 47 1.76 2.43 -13.55
CA ASN A 47 0.96 1.89 -14.66
C ASN A 47 0.25 0.55 -14.36
N PHE A 48 -0.71 0.22 -15.23
CA PHE A 48 -1.58 -0.96 -15.16
C PHE A 48 -0.81 -2.26 -14.90
N GLY A 49 -1.02 -2.86 -13.74
CA GLY A 49 -0.53 -4.20 -13.44
C GLY A 49 -0.31 -4.41 -11.95
N ALA A 50 -0.89 -5.47 -11.39
CA ALA A 50 -0.62 -5.86 -10.01
C ALA A 50 0.89 -5.99 -9.77
N GLN A 51 1.39 -5.46 -8.64
CA GLN A 51 2.71 -5.85 -8.16
C GLN A 51 2.59 -7.20 -7.48
N SER A 52 3.47 -8.12 -7.86
CA SER A 52 3.61 -9.38 -7.16
C SER A 52 3.84 -9.13 -5.67
N PRO A 53 3.24 -9.94 -4.77
CA PRO A 53 3.53 -9.85 -3.35
C PRO A 53 5.03 -9.87 -3.11
N MET A 54 5.55 -8.88 -2.38
CA MET A 54 6.92 -8.85 -1.92
C MET A 54 6.95 -9.44 -0.51
N PRO A 55 7.59 -10.60 -0.32
CA PRO A 55 7.80 -11.12 1.02
C PRO A 55 8.83 -10.23 1.73
N VAL A 56 8.43 -9.64 2.86
CA VAL A 56 9.31 -8.92 3.76
C VAL A 56 9.39 -9.71 5.07
N ALA A 57 10.58 -10.24 5.35
CA ALA A 57 10.84 -10.89 6.63
C ALA A 57 10.95 -9.82 7.72
N LEU A 58 9.83 -9.51 8.36
CA LEU A 58 9.78 -8.70 9.57
C LEU A 58 10.02 -9.59 10.78
N ALA A 59 10.92 -9.17 11.67
CA ALA A 59 11.06 -9.77 12.99
C ALA A 59 9.78 -9.51 13.82
N PRO A 60 9.49 -10.31 14.86
CA PRO A 60 8.44 -9.97 15.80
C PRO A 60 8.67 -8.59 16.41
N GLY A 61 7.66 -7.73 16.39
CA GLY A 61 7.81 -6.34 16.81
C GLY A 61 6.67 -5.43 16.36
N LEU A 62 6.84 -4.13 16.64
CA LEU A 62 5.92 -3.07 16.25
C LEU A 62 6.50 -2.28 15.09
N TYR A 63 5.70 -2.11 14.04
CA TYR A 63 6.05 -1.36 12.84
C TYR A 63 5.01 -0.27 12.57
N ARG A 64 5.42 0.78 11.86
CA ARG A 64 4.51 1.79 11.31
C ARG A 64 4.54 1.68 9.79
N VAL A 65 3.38 1.48 9.20
CA VAL A 65 3.23 1.31 7.76
C VAL A 65 2.57 2.55 7.20
N PHE A 66 3.24 3.17 6.24
CA PHE A 66 2.74 4.32 5.50
C PHE A 66 2.46 3.87 4.07
N VAL A 67 1.22 4.06 3.64
CA VAL A 67 0.81 3.78 2.27
C VAL A 67 0.25 5.06 1.67
N GLU A 68 0.72 5.42 0.49
CA GLU A 68 0.29 6.57 -0.27
C GLU A 68 -0.10 6.10 -1.67
N PHE A 69 -1.29 6.52 -2.10
CA PHE A 69 -1.79 6.28 -3.44
C PHE A 69 -2.04 7.63 -4.08
N THR A 70 -1.47 7.82 -5.26
CA THR A 70 -1.66 8.99 -6.10
C THR A 70 -2.29 8.53 -7.40
N VAL A 71 -3.55 8.91 -7.59
CA VAL A 71 -4.25 8.68 -8.86
C VAL A 71 -4.05 9.91 -9.71
N ILE A 72 -3.41 9.74 -10.87
CA ILE A 72 -3.22 10.81 -11.84
C ILE A 72 -4.27 10.62 -12.93
N GLU A 73 -5.21 11.55 -13.01
CA GLU A 73 -6.24 11.50 -14.04
C GLU A 73 -5.59 11.64 -15.44
N ASN A 74 -6.05 10.81 -16.39
CA ASN A 74 -5.58 10.85 -17.77
C ASN A 74 -6.73 11.23 -18.71
N GLN A 75 -6.41 11.63 -19.94
CA GLN A 75 -7.42 12.12 -20.89
C GLN A 75 -8.45 11.07 -21.34
N ASN A 76 -8.26 9.80 -20.96
CA ASN A 76 -9.15 8.72 -21.35
C ASN A 76 -10.24 8.46 -20.30
N GLY A 77 -10.19 9.16 -19.15
CA GLY A 77 -10.99 8.82 -17.97
C GLY A 77 -10.76 7.39 -17.53
N GLY A 78 -11.54 6.92 -16.57
CA GLY A 78 -11.44 5.53 -16.14
C GLY A 78 -11.84 5.27 -14.71
N ARG A 79 -11.63 4.02 -14.29
CA ARG A 79 -11.81 3.59 -12.91
C ARG A 79 -10.45 3.28 -12.31
N TYR A 80 -10.34 3.43 -11.00
CA TYR A 80 -9.31 2.81 -10.20
C TYR A 80 -9.91 1.89 -9.14
N ASP A 81 -9.21 0.78 -8.87
CA ASP A 81 -9.46 -0.12 -7.73
C ASP A 81 -8.11 -0.64 -7.22
N TYR A 82 -7.73 -0.17 -6.03
CA TYR A 82 -6.50 -0.55 -5.36
C TYR A 82 -6.75 -1.34 -4.10
N ARG A 83 -5.84 -2.28 -3.86
CA ARG A 83 -5.82 -3.07 -2.63
C ARG A 83 -4.39 -3.15 -2.11
N TYR A 84 -4.23 -2.77 -0.85
CA TYR A 84 -3.03 -3.06 -0.07
C TYR A 84 -3.34 -4.21 0.86
N ALA A 85 -2.61 -5.32 0.68
CA ALA A 85 -2.81 -6.50 1.49
C ALA A 85 -1.54 -6.86 2.27
N VAL A 86 -1.75 -7.44 3.44
CA VAL A 86 -0.69 -8.04 4.26
C VAL A 86 -1.08 -9.48 4.57
N ASN A 87 -0.21 -10.43 4.25
CA ASN A 87 -0.49 -11.87 4.34
C ASN A 87 -1.79 -12.27 3.62
N GLY A 88 -2.07 -11.63 2.48
CA GLY A 88 -3.28 -11.86 1.68
C GLY A 88 -4.57 -11.28 2.27
N THR A 89 -4.50 -10.55 3.39
CA THR A 89 -5.65 -9.83 3.96
C THR A 89 -5.60 -8.37 3.55
N ASP A 90 -6.64 -7.89 2.87
CA ASP A 90 -6.77 -6.49 2.48
C ASP A 90 -6.88 -5.59 3.72
N LEU A 91 -5.93 -4.67 3.87
CA LEU A 91 -5.90 -3.68 4.95
C LEU A 91 -6.42 -2.32 4.52
N PHE A 92 -6.22 -2.01 3.24
CA PHE A 92 -6.69 -0.79 2.60
C PHE A 92 -7.28 -1.14 1.24
N THR A 93 -8.42 -0.56 0.94
CA THR A 93 -8.95 -0.55 -0.42
C THR A 93 -9.37 0.86 -0.76
N SER A 94 -9.12 1.28 -2.00
CA SER A 94 -9.55 2.57 -2.51
C SER A 94 -9.95 2.40 -3.97
N HIS A 95 -11.15 2.87 -4.30
CA HIS A 95 -11.67 2.80 -5.65
C HIS A 95 -12.45 4.07 -5.96
N GLY A 96 -12.59 4.34 -7.26
CA GLY A 96 -13.33 5.49 -7.73
C GLY A 96 -13.17 5.67 -9.22
N ASP A 97 -13.93 6.60 -9.76
CA ASP A 97 -13.87 6.96 -11.17
C ASP A 97 -13.12 8.29 -11.32
N VAL A 98 -12.25 8.39 -12.33
CA VAL A 98 -11.55 9.61 -12.74
C VAL A 98 -12.25 10.21 -13.95
N ASN A 99 -12.32 11.53 -14.00
CA ASN A 99 -13.05 12.23 -15.06
C ASN A 99 -12.33 12.12 -16.41
N THR A 100 -13.10 12.25 -17.48
CA THR A 100 -12.58 12.24 -18.86
C THR A 100 -11.98 13.58 -19.28
N SER A 101 -12.16 14.65 -18.50
CA SER A 101 -11.49 15.92 -18.72
C SER A 101 -10.14 15.88 -18.02
N ALA A 102 -9.06 15.96 -18.79
CA ALA A 102 -7.71 16.01 -18.23
C ALA A 102 -7.49 17.32 -17.47
N ASP A 103 -7.87 17.34 -16.20
CA ASP A 103 -7.50 18.40 -15.27
C ASP A 103 -6.40 17.87 -14.34
N PRO A 104 -5.16 18.39 -14.43
CA PRO A 104 -4.09 18.00 -13.50
C PRO A 104 -4.42 18.33 -12.03
N HIS A 105 -5.40 19.20 -11.77
CA HIS A 105 -5.90 19.52 -10.43
C HIS A 105 -6.83 18.44 -9.85
N ASP A 106 -7.30 17.49 -10.65
CA ASP A 106 -8.16 16.39 -10.19
C ASP A 106 -7.37 15.18 -9.63
N THR A 107 -6.05 15.34 -9.46
CA THR A 107 -5.19 14.33 -8.80
C THR A 107 -5.74 13.98 -7.42
N ARG A 108 -6.02 12.69 -7.20
CA ARG A 108 -6.49 12.20 -5.89
C ARG A 108 -5.36 11.54 -5.14
N VAL A 109 -5.14 11.98 -3.91
CA VAL A 109 -4.18 11.38 -2.98
C VAL A 109 -4.95 10.70 -1.86
N ALA A 110 -4.72 9.41 -1.68
CA ALA A 110 -5.18 8.67 -0.51
C ALA A 110 -3.97 8.19 0.29
N GLN A 111 -3.93 8.55 1.57
CA GLN A 111 -2.88 8.14 2.48
C GLN A 111 -3.47 7.30 3.60
N GLN A 112 -2.74 6.26 4.00
CA GLN A 112 -3.05 5.53 5.21
C GLN A 112 -1.79 5.31 6.03
N ASP A 113 -1.97 5.47 7.34
CA ASP A 113 -0.96 5.27 8.35
C ASP A 113 -1.53 4.36 9.45
N PHE A 114 -0.85 3.24 9.68
CA PHE A 114 -1.26 2.30 10.70
C PHE A 114 -0.06 1.61 11.34
N LEU A 115 -0.31 1.12 12.56
CA LEU A 115 0.65 0.31 13.30
C LEU A 115 0.42 -1.16 12.98
N LEU A 116 1.49 -1.89 12.71
CA LEU A 116 1.50 -3.33 12.45
C LEU A 116 2.30 -4.04 13.54
N VAL A 117 1.66 -4.95 14.25
CA VAL A 117 2.31 -5.86 15.20
C VAL A 117 2.56 -7.19 14.50
N VAL A 118 3.83 -7.60 14.46
CA VAL A 118 4.24 -8.92 13.97
C VAL A 118 4.47 -9.81 15.18
N LYS A 119 3.70 -10.89 15.28
CA LYS A 119 3.84 -11.91 16.32
C LYS A 119 4.74 -13.05 15.83
N PRO A 120 5.44 -13.74 16.76
CA PRO A 120 6.17 -14.97 16.43
C PRO A 120 5.22 -16.01 15.83
N ALA A 121 5.69 -16.74 14.80
CA ALA A 121 4.96 -17.90 14.29
C ALA A 121 4.81 -18.93 15.41
N GLY A 122 3.57 -19.26 15.80
CA GLY A 122 3.29 -20.28 16.83
C GLY A 122 2.58 -19.81 18.10
N GLN A 123 2.17 -18.54 18.20
CA GLN A 123 1.26 -18.08 19.27
C GLN A 123 -0.09 -17.69 18.67
N SER A 124 -1.01 -18.66 18.62
CA SER A 124 -2.44 -18.47 18.41
C SER A 124 -3.12 -18.13 19.73
#